data_AF-A0A011PW99-F1
#
_entry.id   AF-A0A011PW99-F1
#
_cell.length_a   1.000
_cell.length_b   1.000
_cell.length_c   1.000
_cell.angle_alpha   90.00
_cell.angle_beta   90.00
_cell.angle_gamma   90.00
#
_symmetry.space_group_name_H-M   'P 1'
#
loop_
_entity.id
_entity.type
_entity.pdbx_description
1 polymer ?
#
loop_
_entity_poly.entity_id
_entity_poly.type
_entity_poly.pdbx_seq_one_letter_code
_entity_poly.pdbx_strand_id
1 'polypeptide(L)'
;MVAITADEGSCNFMVRSLLDSGSEALADEIVSLFALSGTVAEKTGHYPGWAPNPGSPLLALCRSVYAREFGGESTVQVIHAGLECGLIAARYPGLDMVSFGPTIRGAHAPGERVEIATVGQCWRLLQAILAAIAAVPDGAPVTAVPRR
;
A
#
# COMPACT_ATOMS: atom_id res chain seq x y z
N MET A 1 22.18 1.33 1.08
CA MET A 1 23.47 2.07 0.93
C MET A 1 24.57 1.08 1.28
N VAL A 2 25.65 1.04 0.50
CA VAL A 2 26.80 0.16 0.73
C VAL A 2 28.04 1.04 0.76
N ALA A 3 28.90 0.85 1.75
CA ALA A 3 30.18 1.53 1.88
C ALA A 3 31.25 0.50 2.20
N ILE A 4 32.41 0.60 1.56
CA ILE A 4 33.55 -0.33 1.75
C ILE A 4 34.83 0.49 1.71
N THR A 5 35.71 0.24 2.68
CA THR A 5 37.08 0.74 2.73
C THR A 5 38.05 -0.46 2.79
N ALA A 6 39.35 -0.20 2.94
CA ALA A 6 40.32 -1.28 3.13
C ALA A 6 40.13 -2.02 4.46
N ASP A 7 39.57 -1.35 5.47
CA ASP A 7 39.51 -1.84 6.85
C ASP A 7 38.09 -2.22 7.30
N GLU A 8 37.04 -1.68 6.66
CA GLU A 8 35.65 -1.90 7.07
C GLU A 8 34.67 -1.89 5.89
N GLY A 9 33.48 -2.45 6.12
CA GLY A 9 32.37 -2.35 5.18
C GLY A 9 31.03 -2.32 5.91
N SER A 10 30.05 -1.65 5.32
CA SER A 10 28.67 -1.63 5.81
C SER A 10 27.68 -1.70 4.66
N CYS A 11 26.53 -2.32 4.90
CA CYS A 11 25.43 -2.37 3.96
C CYS A 11 24.09 -2.33 4.68
N ASN A 12 23.11 -1.69 4.05
CA ASN A 12 21.73 -1.63 4.54
C ASN A 12 20.81 -2.33 3.54
N PHE A 13 20.07 -3.32 4.03
CA PHE A 13 19.02 -4.02 3.29
C PHE A 13 17.64 -3.51 3.69
N MET A 14 16.72 -3.47 2.74
CA MET A 14 15.32 -3.17 3.01
C MET A 14 14.48 -4.40 2.64
N VAL A 15 14.10 -5.15 3.66
CA VAL A 15 13.32 -6.38 3.51
C VAL A 15 11.84 -6.03 3.38
N ARG A 16 11.13 -6.66 2.43
CA ARG A 16 9.72 -6.40 2.17
C ARG A 16 8.99 -7.70 1.90
N SER A 17 7.76 -7.79 2.40
CA SER A 17 6.82 -8.88 2.11
C SER A 17 5.40 -8.34 2.28
N LEU A 18 4.43 -8.97 1.62
CA LEU A 18 3.01 -8.70 1.89
C LEU A 18 2.54 -9.28 3.22
N LEU A 19 3.22 -10.32 3.69
CA LEU A 19 2.96 -11.01 4.94
C LEU A 19 4.15 -10.81 5.89
N ASP A 20 3.88 -10.45 7.13
CA ASP A 20 4.91 -10.18 8.14
C ASP A 20 5.86 -11.36 8.31
N SER A 21 5.31 -12.59 8.37
CA SER A 21 6.09 -13.83 8.45
C SER A 21 7.13 -13.98 7.34
N GLY A 22 6.83 -13.53 6.12
CA GLY A 22 7.77 -13.55 5.01
C GLY A 22 8.91 -12.55 5.18
N SER A 23 8.61 -11.36 5.71
CA SER A 23 9.65 -10.35 5.99
C SER A 23 10.53 -10.74 7.17
N GLU A 24 9.95 -11.35 8.22
CA GLU A 24 10.67 -11.85 9.37
C GLU A 24 11.61 -13.00 8.99
N ALA A 25 11.10 -14.00 8.26
CA ALA A 25 11.90 -15.14 7.82
C ALA A 25 13.10 -14.71 6.97
N LEU A 26 12.91 -13.79 6.02
CA LEU A 26 14.01 -13.30 5.18
C LEU A 26 15.01 -12.44 5.98
N ALA A 27 14.54 -11.63 6.92
CA ALA A 27 15.42 -10.87 7.79
C ALA A 27 16.25 -11.80 8.70
N ASP A 28 15.64 -12.86 9.23
CA ASP A 28 16.32 -13.88 10.04
C ASP A 28 17.36 -14.65 9.23
N GLU A 29 17.04 -15.00 7.98
CA GLU A 29 17.98 -15.63 7.06
C GLU A 29 19.20 -14.73 6.81
N ILE A 30 18.99 -13.45 6.49
CA ILE A 30 20.07 -12.48 6.27
C ILE A 30 20.96 -12.39 7.51
N VAL A 31 20.38 -12.18 8.70
CA VAL A 31 21.16 -12.08 9.95
C VAL A 31 21.95 -13.36 10.21
N SER A 32 21.33 -14.53 9.98
CA SER A 32 21.99 -15.82 10.16
C SER A 32 23.20 -15.99 9.22
N LEU A 33 23.08 -15.58 7.95
CA LEU A 33 24.19 -15.63 6.99
C LEU A 33 25.37 -14.73 7.39
N PHE A 34 25.10 -13.51 7.89
CA PHE A 34 26.15 -12.62 8.38
C PHE A 34 26.81 -13.14 9.66
N ALA A 35 26.05 -13.80 10.54
CA ALA A 35 26.61 -14.43 11.75
C ALA A 35 27.63 -15.53 11.40
N LEU A 36 27.43 -16.28 10.31
CA LEU A 36 28.38 -17.31 9.86
C LEU A 36 29.75 -16.74 9.44
N SER A 37 29.82 -15.48 9.03
CA SER A 37 31.08 -14.80 8.70
C SER A 37 31.70 -14.03 9.86
N GLY A 38 31.08 -14.06 11.05
CA GLY A 38 31.47 -13.24 12.19
C GLY A 38 31.13 -11.75 12.04
N THR A 39 30.30 -11.40 11.07
CA THR A 39 29.87 -10.01 10.84
C THR A 39 28.60 -9.72 11.64
N VAL A 40 28.53 -8.55 12.28
CA VAL A 40 27.35 -8.12 13.02
C VAL A 40 26.29 -7.60 12.06
N ALA A 41 25.05 -8.08 12.21
CA ALA A 41 23.88 -7.58 11.51
C ALA A 41 22.70 -7.43 12.49
N GLU A 42 21.93 -6.36 12.35
CA GLU A 42 20.77 -6.06 13.19
C GLU A 42 19.51 -5.84 12.36
N LYS A 43 18.35 -6.19 12.93
CA LYS A 43 17.03 -5.92 12.35
C LYS A 43 16.47 -4.66 12.99
N THR A 44 16.16 -3.65 12.20
CA THR A 44 15.55 -2.40 12.67
C THR A 44 14.47 -1.91 11.71
N GLY A 45 13.63 -0.98 12.15
CA GLY A 45 12.66 -0.30 11.28
C GLY A 45 11.52 -1.17 10.75
N HIS A 46 11.14 -2.22 11.49
CA HIS A 46 10.01 -3.07 11.10
C HIS A 46 8.72 -2.25 10.98
N TYR A 47 8.00 -2.47 9.88
CA TYR A 47 6.62 -2.02 9.70
C TYR A 47 5.82 -3.16 9.06
N PRO A 48 4.53 -3.32 9.43
CA PRO A 48 3.71 -4.44 8.97
C PRO A 48 3.35 -4.32 7.50
N GLY A 49 3.15 -5.47 6.86
CA GLY A 49 2.55 -5.57 5.54
C GLY A 49 1.07 -5.16 5.54
N TRP A 50 0.53 -4.96 4.34
CA TRP A 50 -0.91 -4.79 4.13
C TRP A 50 -1.41 -5.91 3.21
N ALA A 51 -1.96 -6.96 3.82
CA ALA A 51 -2.46 -8.11 3.07
C ALA A 51 -3.70 -7.72 2.24
N PRO A 52 -3.77 -8.11 0.95
CA PRO A 52 -4.93 -7.82 0.11
C PRO A 52 -6.21 -8.49 0.63
N ASN A 53 -7.32 -7.76 0.59
CA ASN A 53 -8.66 -8.30 0.88
C ASN A 53 -9.57 -8.17 -0.36
N PRO A 54 -9.63 -9.19 -1.25
CA PRO A 54 -10.51 -9.18 -2.41
C PRO A 54 -12.00 -9.11 -2.06
N GLY A 55 -12.38 -9.51 -0.83
CA GLY A 55 -13.74 -9.50 -0.33
C GLY A 55 -14.16 -8.15 0.29
N SER A 56 -13.33 -7.12 0.23
CA SER A 56 -13.61 -5.78 0.80
C SER A 56 -14.88 -5.17 0.17
N PRO A 57 -15.93 -4.88 0.96
CA PRO A 57 -17.09 -4.11 0.52
C PRO A 57 -16.73 -2.74 -0.05
N LEU A 58 -15.79 -2.03 0.57
CA LEU A 58 -15.33 -0.73 0.11
C LEU A 58 -14.63 -0.83 -1.25
N LEU A 59 -13.78 -1.84 -1.45
CA LEU A 59 -13.14 -2.08 -2.74
C LEU A 59 -14.19 -2.31 -3.84
N ALA A 60 -15.20 -3.14 -3.58
CA ALA A 60 -16.28 -3.38 -4.53
C ALA A 60 -17.04 -2.08 -4.87
N LEU A 61 -17.34 -1.25 -3.85
CA LEU A 61 -17.96 0.05 -4.06
C LEU A 61 -17.07 0.96 -4.92
N CYS A 62 -15.80 1.11 -4.58
CA CYS A 62 -14.86 1.98 -5.31
C CYS A 62 -14.73 1.56 -6.78
N ARG A 63 -14.69 0.25 -7.08
CA ARG A 63 -14.69 -0.25 -8.47
C ARG A 63 -15.94 0.16 -9.22
N SER A 64 -17.12 -0.01 -8.61
CA SER A 64 -18.40 0.37 -9.23
C SER A 64 -18.50 1.88 -9.48
N VAL A 65 -18.02 2.70 -8.54
CA VAL A 65 -17.98 4.15 -8.67
C VAL A 65 -17.03 4.54 -9.79
N TYR A 66 -15.84 3.96 -9.83
CA TYR A 66 -14.87 4.22 -10.89
C TYR A 66 -15.44 3.92 -12.27
N ALA A 67 -16.06 2.74 -12.44
CA ALA A 67 -16.67 2.34 -13.71
C ALA A 67 -17.76 3.30 -14.17
N ARG A 68 -18.56 3.83 -13.24
CA ARG A 68 -19.58 4.84 -13.54
C ARG A 68 -18.97 6.19 -13.95
N GLU A 69 -17.95 6.65 -13.23
CA GLU A 69 -17.39 8.01 -13.41
C GLU A 69 -16.48 8.13 -14.64
N PHE A 70 -15.76 7.06 -14.99
CA PHE A 70 -14.70 7.10 -16.01
C PHE A 70 -14.93 6.14 -17.19
N GLY A 71 -15.89 5.22 -17.07
CA GLY A 71 -16.05 4.13 -18.03
C GLY A 71 -14.97 3.06 -17.89
N GLY A 72 -15.36 1.79 -18.05
CA GLY A 72 -14.45 0.65 -17.94
C GLY A 72 -14.07 0.28 -16.50
N GLU A 73 -13.29 -0.80 -16.35
CA GLU A 73 -12.90 -1.32 -15.04
C GLU A 73 -11.63 -0.63 -14.50
N SER A 74 -11.64 -0.28 -13.21
CA SER A 74 -10.40 0.11 -12.51
C SER A 74 -9.45 -1.07 -12.40
N THR A 75 -8.15 -0.85 -12.59
CA THR A 75 -7.13 -1.88 -12.30
C THR A 75 -6.91 -1.95 -10.79
N VAL A 76 -7.27 -3.08 -10.17
CA VAL A 76 -6.91 -3.37 -8.78
C VAL A 76 -5.51 -3.95 -8.74
N GLN A 77 -4.63 -3.36 -7.94
CA GLN A 77 -3.23 -3.76 -7.86
C GLN A 77 -2.77 -3.90 -6.42
N VAL A 78 -1.77 -4.75 -6.25
CA VAL A 78 -0.94 -4.80 -5.06
C VAL A 78 0.42 -4.27 -5.47
N ILE A 79 0.96 -3.31 -4.72
CA ILE A 79 2.30 -2.77 -4.98
C ILE A 79 3.31 -3.43 -4.05
N HIS A 80 4.51 -3.72 -4.56
CA HIS A 80 5.62 -4.20 -3.73
C HIS A 80 6.40 -3.01 -3.15
N ALA A 81 5.70 -2.18 -2.38
CA ALA A 81 6.21 -0.99 -1.71
C ALA A 81 5.55 -0.85 -0.33
N GLY A 82 6.09 0.02 0.51
CA GLY A 82 5.49 0.35 1.81
C GLY A 82 4.36 1.38 1.64
N LEU A 83 3.21 1.11 2.25
CA LEU A 83 2.12 2.07 2.43
C LEU A 83 1.78 2.12 3.91
N GLU A 84 1.39 3.30 4.40
CA GLU A 84 0.94 3.49 5.78
C GLU A 84 -0.31 2.66 6.10
N CYS A 85 -1.04 2.19 5.09
CA CYS A 85 -2.17 1.26 5.23
C CYS A 85 -1.83 0.00 6.04
N GLY A 86 -0.58 -0.48 6.00
CA GLY A 86 -0.15 -1.60 6.85
C GLY A 86 -0.18 -1.23 8.34
N LEU A 87 0.39 -0.08 8.69
CA LEU A 87 0.40 0.43 10.08
C LEU A 87 -1.03 0.74 10.57
N ILE A 88 -1.86 1.33 9.70
CA ILE A 88 -3.25 1.63 10.02
C ILE A 88 -4.05 0.34 10.25
N ALA A 89 -3.87 -0.68 9.40
CA ALA A 89 -4.53 -1.99 9.55
C ALA A 89 -4.16 -2.67 10.86
N ALA A 90 -2.87 -2.64 11.24
CA ALA A 90 -2.40 -3.19 12.50
C ALA A 90 -3.00 -2.48 13.72
N ARG A 91 -3.21 -1.16 13.63
CA ARG A 91 -3.79 -0.35 14.71
C ARG A 91 -5.31 -0.47 14.81
N TYR A 92 -5.99 -0.60 13.68
CA TYR A 92 -7.45 -0.67 13.59
C TYR A 92 -7.90 -1.96 12.88
N PRO A 93 -7.82 -3.12 13.57
CA PRO A 93 -8.29 -4.38 13.00
C PRO A 93 -9.76 -4.27 12.60
N GLY A 94 -10.07 -4.64 11.36
CA GLY A 94 -11.42 -4.60 10.81
C GLY A 94 -11.80 -3.27 10.12
N LEU A 95 -10.93 -2.25 10.13
CA LEU A 95 -11.13 -1.08 9.28
C LEU A 95 -10.99 -1.47 7.80
N ASP A 96 -12.07 -1.27 7.03
CA ASP A 96 -12.04 -1.51 5.58
C ASP A 96 -11.39 -0.33 4.87
N MET A 97 -10.42 -0.60 4.00
CA MET A 97 -9.53 0.43 3.45
C MET A 97 -9.22 0.17 1.98
N VAL A 98 -9.04 1.26 1.24
CA VAL A 98 -8.51 1.28 -0.12
C VAL A 98 -7.50 2.41 -0.25
N SER A 99 -6.56 2.27 -1.18
CA SER A 99 -5.62 3.34 -1.56
C SER A 99 -5.78 3.64 -3.04
N PHE A 100 -5.87 4.92 -3.38
CA PHE A 100 -5.94 5.43 -4.75
C PHE A 100 -5.33 6.84 -4.80
N GLY A 101 -4.89 7.27 -5.99
CA GLY A 101 -4.24 8.57 -6.14
C GLY A 101 -4.06 8.97 -7.61
N PRO A 102 -3.59 10.21 -7.87
CA PRO A 102 -3.25 10.67 -9.20
C PRO A 102 -2.00 9.94 -9.73
N THR A 103 -1.75 10.06 -11.03
CA THR A 103 -0.52 9.54 -11.63
C THR A 103 0.66 10.44 -11.26
N ILE A 104 1.58 9.90 -10.47
CA ILE A 104 2.85 10.54 -10.08
C ILE A 104 4.00 9.73 -10.71
N ARG A 105 4.97 10.41 -11.30
CA ARG A 105 6.12 9.79 -11.96
C ARG A 105 7.43 10.25 -11.31
N GLY A 106 8.33 9.30 -11.06
CA GLY A 106 9.62 9.58 -10.45
C GLY A 106 9.51 9.97 -8.98
N ALA A 107 8.52 9.43 -8.25
CA ALA A 107 8.41 9.64 -6.81
C ALA A 107 9.74 9.33 -6.11
N HIS A 108 10.14 10.19 -5.18
CA HIS A 108 11.40 10.10 -4.42
C HIS A 108 12.69 10.34 -5.23
N ALA A 109 12.60 10.88 -6.45
CA ALA A 109 13.75 11.23 -7.26
C ALA A 109 13.71 12.71 -7.71
N PRO A 110 14.86 13.36 -7.97
CA PRO A 110 14.86 14.64 -8.68
C PRO A 110 14.08 14.52 -10.00
N GLY A 111 13.16 15.46 -10.25
CA GLY A 111 12.25 15.39 -11.39
C GLY A 111 10.94 14.63 -11.13
N GLU A 112 10.64 14.34 -9.86
CA GLU A 112 9.30 13.98 -9.41
C GLU A 112 8.26 14.96 -9.97
N ARG A 113 7.19 14.43 -10.56
CA ARG A 113 6.13 15.23 -11.17
C ARG A 113 4.80 14.50 -11.15
N VAL A 114 3.73 15.29 -11.12
CA VAL A 114 2.35 14.81 -11.16
C VAL A 114 1.70 15.17 -12.50
N GLU A 115 0.91 14.25 -13.04
CA GLU A 115 0.08 14.52 -14.21
C GLU A 115 -1.17 15.31 -13.80
N ILE A 116 -1.21 16.61 -14.13
CA ILE A 116 -2.23 17.56 -13.63
C ILE A 116 -3.65 17.08 -13.96
N ALA A 117 -3.88 16.54 -15.16
CA ALA A 117 -5.20 16.03 -15.56
C ALA A 117 -5.72 14.93 -14.60
N THR A 118 -4.82 14.09 -14.09
CA THR A 118 -5.19 12.98 -13.19
C THR A 118 -5.49 13.43 -11.76
N VAL A 119 -5.03 14.62 -11.35
CA VAL A 119 -5.41 15.22 -10.07
C VAL A 119 -6.91 15.53 -10.05
N GLY A 120 -7.42 16.13 -11.13
CA GLY A 120 -8.86 16.39 -11.28
C GLY A 120 -9.69 15.11 -11.32
N GLN A 121 -9.18 14.05 -11.96
CA GLN A 121 -9.81 12.73 -11.96
C GLN A 121 -9.85 12.13 -10.55
N CYS A 122 -8.74 12.16 -9.82
CA CYS A 122 -8.66 11.69 -8.43
C CYS A 122 -9.65 12.44 -7.52
N TRP A 123 -9.74 13.77 -7.68
CA TRP A 123 -10.69 14.60 -6.92
C TRP A 123 -12.16 14.25 -7.22
N ARG A 124 -12.49 14.02 -8.49
CA ARG A 124 -13.83 13.57 -8.89
C ARG A 124 -14.14 12.19 -8.31
N LEU A 125 -13.20 11.25 -8.37
CA LEU A 125 -13.37 9.90 -7.82
C LEU A 125 -13.61 9.95 -6.30
N LEU A 126 -12.83 10.74 -5.56
CA LEU A 126 -12.99 10.91 -4.11
C LEU A 126 -14.39 11.40 -3.77
N GLN A 127 -14.86 12.47 -4.40
CA GLN A 127 -16.21 13.00 -4.17
C GLN A 127 -17.30 11.96 -4.50
N ALA A 128 -17.15 11.24 -5.61
CA ALA A 128 -18.10 10.23 -6.03
C ALA A 128 -18.16 9.03 -5.07
N ILE A 129 -17.02 8.63 -4.49
CA ILE A 129 -16.95 7.59 -3.46
C ILE A 129 -17.66 8.08 -2.19
N LEU A 130 -17.35 9.28 -1.71
CA LEU A 130 -17.96 9.84 -0.51
C LEU A 130 -19.49 9.98 -0.67
N ALA A 131 -19.96 10.47 -1.82
CA ALA A 131 -21.38 10.56 -2.11
C ALA A 131 -22.06 9.17 -2.15
N ALA A 132 -21.38 8.16 -2.68
CA ALA A 132 -21.90 6.80 -2.72
C ALA A 132 -21.98 6.17 -1.32
N ILE A 133 -20.99 6.43 -0.45
CA ILE A 133 -21.01 6.00 0.95
C ILE A 133 -22.15 6.69 1.70
N ALA A 134 -22.32 8.01 1.54
CA ALA A 134 -23.37 8.78 2.20
C ALA A 134 -24.80 8.38 1.77
N ALA A 135 -24.94 7.75 0.61
CA ALA A 135 -26.22 7.21 0.13
C ALA A 135 -26.59 5.85 0.76
N VAL A 136 -25.66 5.21 1.48
CA VAL A 136 -25.93 3.98 2.23
C VAL A 136 -26.68 4.35 3.52
N PRO A 137 -27.86 3.78 3.78
CA PRO A 137 -28.58 4.02 5.03
C PRO A 137 -27.77 3.61 6.26
N ASP A 138 -27.93 4.33 7.37
CA ASP A 138 -27.26 3.99 8.63
C ASP A 138 -27.50 2.53 9.04
N GLY A 139 -26.41 1.80 9.29
CA GLY A 139 -26.43 0.38 9.65
C GLY A 139 -26.55 -0.61 8.48
N ALA A 140 -26.73 -0.15 7.24
CA ALA A 140 -26.69 -1.00 6.06
C ALA A 140 -25.25 -1.25 5.59
N PRO A 141 -24.92 -2.43 5.05
CA PRO A 141 -23.58 -2.70 4.53
C PRO A 141 -23.32 -1.81 3.30
N VAL A 142 -22.07 -1.41 3.10
CA VAL A 142 -21.61 -0.57 1.96
C VAL A 142 -21.96 -1.18 0.59
N THR A 143 -22.23 -2.49 0.54
CA THR A 143 -22.74 -3.20 -0.65
C THR A 143 -24.18 -2.84 -1.03
N ALA A 144 -24.92 -2.11 -0.19
CA ALA A 144 -26.34 -1.80 -0.37
C ALA A 144 -26.61 -0.54 -1.22
N VAL A 145 -25.60 0.05 -1.85
CA VAL A 145 -25.79 1.22 -2.74
C VAL A 145 -26.77 0.84 -3.85
N PRO A 146 -27.90 1.55 -4.00
CA PRO A 146 -28.91 1.21 -5.00
C PRO A 146 -28.31 1.33 -6.40
N ARG A 147 -28.36 0.22 -7.16
CA ARG A 147 -28.07 0.25 -8.59
C ARG A 147 -29.17 1.09 -9.25
N ARG A 148 -28.83 2.31 -9.65
CA ARG A 148 -29.69 3.09 -10.54
C ARG A 148 -29.66 2.50 -11.94
#